data_AF-A0A6H0CIR0-F1
#
_entry.id   AF-A0A6H0CIR0-F1
#
_cell.length_a   1.000
_cell.length_b   1.000
_cell.length_c   1.000
_cell.angle_alpha   90.00
_cell.angle_beta   90.00
_cell.angle_gamma   90.00
#
_symmetry.space_group_name_H-M   'P 1'
#
loop_
_entity.id
_entity.type
_entity.pdbx_description
1 polymer ?
#
loop_
_entity_poly.entity_id
_entity_poly.type
_entity_poly.pdbx_seq_one_letter_code
_entity_poly.pdbx_strand_id
1 'polypeptide(L)'
;MRIRTSGGTGLSRRLSAAAVSCLAFLSVLTATAPSAHADDGPAGDVFVSLSDGGRFVQNGWKWHDHFGIGNETPLTGDFDGDGKDDAVTFTRGDAADVYVSLSDGGRFVQDGWRWHEHFAVGNETPLTGDFNGDGKDDIVTFTRGDAGDVYVSLSDGTKFVQDAWKWHEHFSIGDEVPAVGDFNGDGKDDIATFTRGDTADVWVALSNGQGFGTSSVWHNHFGVGGEVVDTGDFDGDGKDDIVTFTRGDAADVYVSLSDGTKFVQDAWKWHDGFAVGNEIPTVGDFNGDGKDDVVTFTRGGAADVFVATSDGAKFLGTGQKWHDSFAVGTEVPRVGDFNGDHRADVATFLLGGTSALRQHIADIARSQIGATNGKCAYGPCGLDWCAMFATWTWERAGIVGVPRGLYVATALGTWGQQRGLFKARPAGQTGSPAVGDWAVYGAPGSGTGGHVSVVVAVHGDGTITTVNGNYNDRVVETRINPATHRAGSRNVLISGYVSPPGA
;
A
#
# COMPACT_ATOMS: atom_id res chain seq x y z
N MET A 1 55.41 -23.47 32.96
CA MET A 1 56.54 -22.52 33.03
C MET A 1 56.76 -21.96 31.62
N ARG A 2 57.13 -20.68 31.47
CA ARG A 2 57.39 -20.01 30.16
C ARG A 2 58.56 -20.72 29.42
N ILE A 3 58.83 -20.54 28.11
CA ILE A 3 59.32 -19.33 27.42
C ILE A 3 59.18 -19.49 25.88
N ARG A 4 59.18 -18.36 25.14
CA ARG A 4 59.17 -18.24 23.64
C ARG A 4 60.59 -18.52 23.04
N THR A 5 61.07 -18.16 21.84
CA THR A 5 60.61 -17.31 20.71
C THR A 5 61.37 -17.68 19.43
N SER A 6 60.84 -17.26 18.27
CA SER A 6 61.55 -16.80 17.06
C SER A 6 62.51 -17.72 16.27
N GLY A 7 62.22 -17.84 14.98
CA GLY A 7 63.15 -18.27 13.92
C GLY A 7 62.37 -18.46 12.62
N GLY A 8 62.36 -17.46 11.73
CA GLY A 8 61.59 -17.52 10.48
C GLY A 8 62.46 -17.50 9.23
N THR A 9 62.01 -18.12 8.14
CA THR A 9 62.40 -17.83 6.75
C THR A 9 61.47 -18.53 5.75
N GLY A 10 60.88 -17.77 4.83
CA GLY A 10 60.81 -18.12 3.40
C GLY A 10 59.70 -19.04 2.84
N LEU A 11 59.02 -18.50 1.83
CA LEU A 11 58.24 -19.16 0.75
C LEU A 11 56.91 -19.87 1.07
N SER A 12 55.82 -19.30 0.54
CA SER A 12 54.75 -20.07 -0.11
C SER A 12 54.42 -19.46 -1.49
N ARG A 13 53.99 -20.29 -2.44
CA ARG A 13 53.90 -19.95 -3.88
C ARG A 13 52.53 -19.41 -4.25
N ARG A 14 52.49 -18.39 -5.10
CA ARG A 14 51.29 -18.07 -5.92
C ARG A 14 51.20 -19.04 -7.09
N LEU A 15 49.99 -19.47 -7.42
CA LEU A 15 49.65 -20.15 -8.67
C LEU A 15 48.65 -19.27 -9.43
N SER A 16 48.98 -18.93 -10.68
CA SER A 16 48.03 -18.35 -11.64
C SER A 16 47.68 -19.40 -12.68
N ALA A 17 46.41 -19.44 -13.07
CA ALA A 17 45.96 -20.13 -14.27
C ALA A 17 44.87 -19.27 -14.93
N ALA A 18 45.18 -18.74 -16.11
CA ALA A 18 44.20 -18.01 -16.92
C ALA A 18 43.32 -19.01 -17.68
N ALA A 19 42.02 -18.73 -17.74
CA ALA A 19 41.10 -19.45 -18.61
C ALA A 19 40.67 -18.53 -19.76
N VAL A 20 40.87 -18.98 -21.00
CA VAL A 20 40.41 -18.31 -22.22
C VAL A 20 39.41 -19.24 -22.89
N SER A 21 38.16 -18.80 -23.06
CA SER A 21 37.44 -18.92 -24.33
C SER A 21 36.20 -18.02 -24.32
N CYS A 22 35.78 -17.57 -25.50
CA CYS A 22 34.73 -16.57 -25.69
C CYS A 22 33.59 -17.13 -26.58
N LEU A 23 32.42 -16.47 -26.53
CA LEU A 23 31.20 -16.70 -27.32
C LEU A 23 30.45 -18.04 -27.14
N ALA A 24 29.24 -17.97 -26.58
CA ALA A 24 27.99 -18.23 -27.33
C ALA A 24 26.74 -17.75 -26.57
N PHE A 25 25.89 -16.98 -27.27
CA PHE A 25 24.43 -16.79 -27.08
C PHE A 25 23.77 -17.05 -25.71
N LEU A 26 23.16 -15.98 -25.16
CA LEU A 26 21.69 -16.00 -25.04
C LEU A 26 21.10 -14.59 -25.24
N SER A 27 20.00 -14.53 -25.99
CA SER A 27 19.25 -13.32 -26.31
C SER A 27 18.27 -12.93 -25.20
N VAL A 28 18.04 -11.62 -25.05
CA VAL A 28 16.75 -11.01 -24.68
C VAL A 28 15.90 -11.81 -23.68
N LEU A 29 16.13 -11.59 -22.39
CA LEU A 29 15.02 -11.62 -21.42
C LEU A 29 14.45 -10.21 -21.32
N THR A 30 13.37 -9.95 -22.06
CA THR A 30 12.34 -9.02 -21.58
C THR A 30 11.63 -9.73 -20.43
N ALA A 31 12.26 -9.71 -19.26
CA ALA A 31 11.60 -10.14 -18.02
C ALA A 31 10.57 -9.06 -17.68
N THR A 32 9.32 -9.28 -18.10
CA THR A 32 8.17 -8.62 -17.47
C THR A 32 8.21 -9.00 -16.00
N ALA A 33 8.38 -8.01 -15.11
CA ALA A 33 8.43 -8.27 -13.67
C ALA A 33 7.19 -9.06 -13.22
N PRO A 34 7.33 -10.04 -12.31
CA PRO A 34 6.15 -10.52 -11.59
C PRO A 34 5.56 -9.33 -10.83
N SER A 35 4.24 -9.10 -10.92
CA SER A 35 3.62 -8.09 -10.04
C SER A 35 3.96 -8.41 -8.59
N ALA A 36 4.35 -7.37 -7.85
CA ALA A 36 4.73 -7.40 -6.43
C ALA A 36 3.70 -8.16 -5.61
N HIS A 37 2.45 -7.75 -5.81
CA HIS A 37 1.21 -8.38 -5.42
C HIS A 37 0.99 -9.71 -6.15
N ALA A 38 1.66 -10.74 -5.65
CA ALA A 38 1.42 -12.14 -6.01
C ALA A 38 0.77 -12.94 -4.86
N ASP A 39 0.39 -12.24 -3.77
CA ASP A 39 -0.04 -12.81 -2.48
C ASP A 39 -1.11 -11.94 -1.72
N ASP A 40 -1.92 -11.11 -2.41
CA ASP A 40 -3.03 -10.27 -1.85
C ASP A 40 -4.22 -11.02 -1.22
N GLY A 41 -4.01 -11.63 -0.05
CA GLY A 41 -4.94 -12.55 0.60
C GLY A 41 -6.15 -11.88 1.28
N PRO A 42 -6.62 -12.39 2.43
CA PRO A 42 -7.77 -11.83 3.12
C PRO A 42 -7.50 -10.40 3.65
N ALA A 43 -8.58 -9.75 4.08
CA ALA A 43 -8.58 -8.39 4.63
C ALA A 43 -7.48 -8.12 5.66
N GLY A 44 -6.83 -6.95 5.55
CA GLY A 44 -5.78 -6.48 6.45
C GLY A 44 -4.38 -7.02 6.14
N ASP A 45 -4.14 -7.62 4.97
CA ASP A 45 -2.77 -7.87 4.54
C ASP A 45 -2.02 -6.53 4.32
N VAL A 46 -0.78 -6.43 4.83
CA VAL A 46 0.08 -5.24 4.71
C VAL A 46 1.34 -5.62 3.94
N PHE A 47 1.64 -4.89 2.87
CA PHE A 47 2.79 -5.13 1.99
C PHE A 47 3.77 -3.97 2.04
N VAL A 48 5.06 -4.26 2.05
CA VAL A 48 6.15 -3.27 2.13
C VAL A 48 7.12 -3.44 0.97
N SER A 49 7.63 -2.31 0.44
CA SER A 49 8.76 -2.25 -0.49
C SER A 49 9.79 -1.26 0.06
N LEU A 50 11.04 -1.69 0.18
CA LEU A 50 12.11 -0.88 0.81
C LEU A 50 12.84 -0.02 -0.22
N SER A 51 13.32 1.17 0.13
CA SER A 51 14.10 2.01 -0.77
C SER A 51 15.57 1.57 -0.86
N ASP A 52 16.14 1.48 -2.07
CA ASP A 52 17.59 1.34 -2.27
C ASP A 52 18.32 2.69 -2.49
N GLY A 53 17.62 3.81 -2.31
CA GLY A 53 18.09 5.17 -2.59
C GLY A 53 17.92 5.59 -4.06
N GLY A 54 17.34 4.74 -4.91
CA GLY A 54 16.99 5.10 -6.29
C GLY A 54 15.79 4.37 -6.88
N ARG A 55 15.27 3.31 -6.23
CA ARG A 55 14.00 2.61 -6.47
C ARG A 55 13.51 1.95 -5.19
N PHE A 56 12.22 1.58 -5.19
CA PHE A 56 11.72 0.60 -4.22
C PHE A 56 12.05 -0.82 -4.69
N VAL A 57 12.71 -1.56 -3.82
CA VAL A 57 13.13 -2.96 -3.95
C VAL A 57 12.32 -3.84 -2.98
N GLN A 58 12.56 -5.16 -3.02
CA GLN A 58 11.76 -6.13 -2.27
C GLN A 58 10.25 -5.99 -2.55
N ASN A 59 9.93 -5.90 -3.84
CA ASN A 59 8.63 -5.61 -4.46
C ASN A 59 7.41 -6.13 -3.67
N GLY A 60 6.83 -5.30 -2.80
CA GLY A 60 5.60 -5.56 -2.05
C GLY A 60 5.58 -6.91 -1.33
N TRP A 61 6.58 -7.21 -0.50
CA TRP A 61 6.52 -8.41 0.33
C TRP A 61 5.48 -8.22 1.43
N LYS A 62 4.71 -9.28 1.74
CA LYS A 62 3.76 -9.22 2.85
C LYS A 62 4.50 -9.21 4.18
N TRP A 63 4.31 -8.14 4.94
CA TRP A 63 4.92 -7.90 6.25
C TRP A 63 3.94 -8.13 7.40
N HIS A 64 2.62 -8.08 7.15
CA HIS A 64 1.61 -8.44 8.15
C HIS A 64 0.39 -9.12 7.51
N ASP A 65 -0.23 -10.04 8.25
CA ASP A 65 -1.54 -10.65 7.96
C ASP A 65 -2.60 -10.03 8.89
N HIS A 66 -3.71 -9.48 8.40
CA HIS A 66 -4.88 -9.06 9.21
C HIS A 66 -4.67 -7.83 10.15
N PHE A 67 -4.14 -6.72 9.64
CA PHE A 67 -4.00 -5.41 10.33
C PHE A 67 -4.49 -4.26 9.44
N GLY A 68 -5.17 -3.26 10.01
CA GLY A 68 -5.85 -2.23 9.21
C GLY A 68 -7.11 -2.78 8.53
N ILE A 69 -8.11 -3.27 9.27
CA ILE A 69 -9.29 -3.94 8.71
C ILE A 69 -10.52 -3.00 8.64
N GLY A 70 -11.26 -3.10 7.54
CA GLY A 70 -12.58 -2.48 7.36
C GLY A 70 -12.52 -1.00 7.02
N ASN A 71 -12.80 -0.16 8.02
CA ASN A 71 -12.74 1.30 7.94
C ASN A 71 -11.73 1.90 8.92
N GLU A 72 -10.85 1.06 9.45
CA GLU A 72 -9.66 1.44 10.20
C GLU A 72 -8.82 2.48 9.45
N THR A 73 -8.09 3.31 10.21
CA THR A 73 -7.15 4.29 9.67
C THR A 73 -5.74 3.85 10.03
N PRO A 74 -4.93 3.34 9.09
CA PRO A 74 -3.53 3.03 9.36
C PRO A 74 -2.69 4.33 9.39
N LEU A 75 -1.64 4.36 10.20
CA LEU A 75 -0.53 5.31 10.18
C LEU A 75 0.77 4.55 10.52
N THR A 76 1.89 5.26 10.52
CA THR A 76 3.25 4.74 10.70
C THR A 76 4.05 5.69 11.61
N GLY A 77 5.13 5.17 12.21
CA GLY A 77 5.99 5.91 13.14
C GLY A 77 6.75 5.00 14.12
N ASP A 78 7.86 5.45 14.70
CA ASP A 78 8.71 4.67 15.64
C ASP A 78 8.12 4.71 17.06
N PHE A 79 7.17 3.84 17.38
CA PHE A 79 6.46 3.88 18.66
C PHE A 79 7.26 3.25 19.81
N ASP A 80 8.29 2.44 19.54
CA ASP A 80 9.12 1.81 20.59
C ASP A 80 10.52 2.43 20.80
N GLY A 81 10.96 3.28 19.87
CA GLY A 81 12.19 4.07 19.93
C GLY A 81 13.43 3.27 19.54
N ASP A 82 13.27 2.24 18.70
CA ASP A 82 14.36 1.39 18.22
C ASP A 82 14.92 1.80 16.85
N GLY A 83 14.45 2.92 16.30
CA GLY A 83 14.90 3.52 15.05
C GLY A 83 14.32 2.86 13.81
N LYS A 84 13.12 2.29 13.90
CA LYS A 84 12.33 1.77 12.79
C LYS A 84 10.89 2.21 12.92
N ASP A 85 10.29 2.59 11.81
CA ASP A 85 8.86 2.88 11.80
C ASP A 85 8.05 1.60 11.92
N ASP A 86 7.04 1.66 12.77
CA ASP A 86 6.06 0.62 13.03
C ASP A 86 4.77 0.88 12.24
N ALA A 87 3.80 -0.02 12.36
CA ALA A 87 2.44 0.20 11.88
C ALA A 87 1.48 0.40 13.06
N VAL A 88 0.65 1.45 13.00
CA VAL A 88 -0.48 1.67 13.92
C VAL A 88 -1.80 1.70 13.15
N THR A 89 -2.89 1.25 13.77
CA THR A 89 -4.24 1.33 13.22
C THR A 89 -5.26 1.80 14.25
N PHE A 90 -6.09 2.75 13.83
CA PHE A 90 -7.17 3.33 14.64
C PHE A 90 -8.50 2.76 14.17
N THR A 91 -9.14 1.95 15.02
CA THR A 91 -10.50 1.44 14.73
C THR A 91 -11.54 2.56 14.81
N ARG A 92 -12.65 2.40 14.10
CA ARG A 92 -13.71 3.42 14.01
C ARG A 92 -15.00 2.94 14.67
N GLY A 93 -15.79 3.89 15.18
CA GLY A 93 -17.03 3.64 15.91
C GLY A 93 -16.84 3.73 17.43
N ASP A 94 -17.73 3.12 18.20
CA ASP A 94 -17.82 3.29 19.66
C ASP A 94 -16.62 2.71 20.44
N ALA A 95 -15.93 1.71 19.88
CA ALA A 95 -14.74 1.13 20.50
C ALA A 95 -13.56 2.10 20.40
N ALA A 96 -13.19 2.49 19.17
CA ALA A 96 -12.08 3.39 18.87
C ALA A 96 -10.76 2.96 19.54
N ASP A 97 -10.52 1.64 19.56
CA ASP A 97 -9.27 1.05 20.01
C ASP A 97 -8.13 1.32 19.01
N VAL A 98 -6.92 1.50 19.54
CA VAL A 98 -5.68 1.71 18.77
C VAL A 98 -4.79 0.48 18.93
N TYR A 99 -4.36 -0.07 17.80
CA TYR A 99 -3.49 -1.24 17.75
C TYR A 99 -2.17 -0.91 17.07
N VAL A 100 -1.06 -1.43 17.62
CA VAL A 100 0.29 -1.26 17.07
C VAL A 100 0.85 -2.64 16.70
N SER A 101 1.67 -2.67 15.64
CA SER A 101 2.48 -3.81 15.24
C SER A 101 3.88 -3.31 14.88
N LEU A 102 4.87 -3.69 15.70
CA LEU A 102 6.23 -3.15 15.63
C LEU A 102 7.01 -3.71 14.44
N SER A 103 8.00 -3.01 13.90
CA SER A 103 8.87 -3.56 12.86
C SER A 103 10.08 -4.33 13.42
N ASP A 104 10.32 -5.55 12.92
CA ASP A 104 11.59 -6.27 13.16
C ASP A 104 12.67 -6.00 12.10
N GLY A 105 12.41 -5.06 11.17
CA GLY A 105 13.26 -4.73 10.02
C GLY A 105 13.15 -5.69 8.84
N GLY A 106 12.30 -6.73 8.94
CA GLY A 106 11.94 -7.60 7.82
C GLY A 106 10.45 -7.95 7.72
N ARG A 107 9.64 -7.55 8.72
CA ARG A 107 8.19 -7.69 8.81
C ARG A 107 7.66 -6.91 10.01
N PHE A 108 6.35 -6.67 10.04
CA PHE A 108 5.68 -6.23 11.25
C PHE A 108 5.41 -7.43 12.19
N VAL A 109 5.50 -7.18 13.50
CA VAL A 109 5.48 -8.17 14.58
C VAL A 109 4.61 -7.70 15.74
N GLN A 110 4.39 -8.58 16.73
CA GLN A 110 3.45 -8.35 17.83
C GLN A 110 2.02 -8.11 17.32
N ASP A 111 1.52 -9.10 16.59
CA ASP A 111 0.28 -9.12 15.81
C ASP A 111 -0.88 -8.33 16.45
N GLY A 112 -1.03 -7.05 16.06
CA GLY A 112 -2.09 -6.15 16.52
C GLY A 112 -2.30 -6.09 18.03
N TRP A 113 -1.31 -5.64 18.81
CA TRP A 113 -1.50 -5.42 20.24
C TRP A 113 -2.27 -4.12 20.48
N ARG A 114 -3.30 -4.15 21.34
CA ARG A 114 -4.04 -2.93 21.69
C ARG A 114 -3.21 -2.06 22.63
N TRP A 115 -2.75 -0.92 22.13
CA TRP A 115 -1.94 0.05 22.86
C TRP A 115 -2.76 1.18 23.48
N HIS A 116 -3.97 1.45 22.97
CA HIS A 116 -4.93 2.39 23.59
C HIS A 116 -6.38 1.93 23.38
N GLU A 117 -7.28 2.38 24.26
CA GLU A 117 -8.73 2.20 24.15
C GLU A 117 -9.41 3.56 23.92
N HIS A 118 -10.43 3.64 23.07
CA HIS A 118 -11.26 4.84 22.91
C HIS A 118 -10.55 6.16 22.53
N PHE A 119 -9.78 6.16 21.43
CA PHE A 119 -9.06 7.30 20.86
C PHE A 119 -9.35 7.45 19.36
N ALA A 120 -9.39 8.68 18.83
CA ALA A 120 -9.82 8.98 17.45
C ALA A 120 -11.27 8.54 17.14
N VAL A 121 -12.17 8.83 18.09
CA VAL A 121 -13.55 8.35 18.12
C VAL A 121 -14.36 8.86 16.93
N GLY A 122 -15.23 8.02 16.36
CA GLY A 122 -16.14 8.45 15.30
C GLY A 122 -15.44 8.96 14.03
N ASN A 123 -15.51 10.28 13.80
CA ASN A 123 -14.92 10.96 12.62
C ASN A 123 -13.73 11.87 12.95
N GLU A 124 -13.16 11.78 14.16
CA GLU A 124 -11.93 12.46 14.52
C GLU A 124 -10.76 12.09 13.59
N THR A 125 -9.72 12.91 13.53
CA THR A 125 -8.55 12.66 12.67
C THR A 125 -7.33 12.31 13.53
N PRO A 126 -6.86 11.06 13.53
CA PRO A 126 -5.59 10.71 14.15
C PRO A 126 -4.41 11.15 13.28
N LEU A 127 -3.31 11.53 13.93
CA LEU A 127 -1.96 11.65 13.37
C LEU A 127 -0.94 11.09 14.40
N THR A 128 0.32 10.95 13.98
CA THR A 128 1.46 10.39 14.76
C THR A 128 2.64 11.38 14.74
N GLY A 129 3.55 11.27 15.71
CA GLY A 129 4.76 12.09 15.83
C GLY A 129 5.28 12.23 17.26
N ASP A 130 6.56 12.54 17.48
CA ASP A 130 7.18 12.70 18.82
C ASP A 130 6.87 14.09 19.41
N PHE A 131 5.68 14.24 19.97
CA PHE A 131 5.26 15.52 20.57
C PHE A 131 6.05 15.87 21.84
N ASN A 132 6.83 14.94 22.42
CA ASN A 132 7.45 15.09 23.74
C ASN A 132 8.98 15.16 23.74
N GLY A 133 9.62 14.77 22.65
CA GLY A 133 11.06 14.85 22.40
C GLY A 133 11.86 13.75 23.11
N ASP A 134 11.29 12.56 23.27
CA ASP A 134 11.95 11.41 23.90
C ASP A 134 12.34 10.28 22.94
N GLY A 135 12.21 10.53 21.62
CA GLY A 135 12.58 9.63 20.54
C GLY A 135 11.64 8.45 20.39
N LYS A 136 10.34 8.65 20.67
CA LYS A 136 9.25 7.74 20.29
C LYS A 136 8.11 8.56 19.74
N ASP A 137 7.47 8.06 18.71
CA ASP A 137 6.25 8.66 18.22
C ASP A 137 5.09 8.42 19.21
N ASP A 138 4.30 9.47 19.35
CA ASP A 138 3.08 9.53 20.14
C ASP A 138 1.86 9.49 19.19
N ILE A 139 0.65 9.54 19.75
CA ILE A 139 -0.60 9.69 18.96
C ILE A 139 -1.35 10.96 19.34
N VAL A 140 -1.84 11.67 18.32
CA VAL A 140 -2.72 12.85 18.46
C VAL A 140 -4.04 12.61 17.74
N THR A 141 -5.14 13.16 18.26
CA THR A 141 -6.44 13.19 17.58
C THR A 141 -7.06 14.58 17.59
N PHE A 142 -7.56 15.00 16.43
CA PHE A 142 -8.22 16.29 16.20
C PHE A 142 -9.74 16.10 16.13
N THR A 143 -10.48 16.77 17.03
CA THR A 143 -11.95 16.66 17.06
C THR A 143 -12.64 17.52 16.02
N ARG A 144 -13.58 16.92 15.28
CA ARG A 144 -14.25 17.56 14.12
C ARG A 144 -15.51 18.37 14.46
N GLY A 145 -15.78 18.59 15.74
CA GLY A 145 -16.91 19.41 16.21
C GLY A 145 -16.50 20.86 16.50
N ASP A 146 -17.48 21.71 16.86
CA ASP A 146 -17.29 23.13 17.19
C ASP A 146 -16.21 23.42 18.27
N ALA A 147 -15.85 22.40 19.06
CA ALA A 147 -14.82 22.50 20.08
C ALA A 147 -13.39 22.54 19.49
N GLY A 148 -13.10 21.81 18.41
CA GLY A 148 -11.74 21.69 17.86
C GLY A 148 -10.69 21.28 18.91
N ASP A 149 -11.08 20.47 19.89
CA ASP A 149 -10.18 19.97 20.91
C ASP A 149 -9.15 19.00 20.29
N VAL A 150 -7.89 19.11 20.73
CA VAL A 150 -6.77 18.26 20.33
C VAL A 150 -6.30 17.44 21.53
N TYR A 151 -6.31 16.12 21.38
CA TYR A 151 -5.94 15.19 22.44
C TYR A 151 -4.70 14.38 22.06
N VAL A 152 -3.76 14.25 22.98
CA VAL A 152 -2.51 13.49 22.81
C VAL A 152 -2.45 12.35 23.84
N SER A 153 -1.95 11.20 23.43
CA SER A 153 -1.49 10.11 24.31
C SER A 153 -0.05 9.75 23.93
N LEU A 154 0.85 9.74 24.91
CA LEU A 154 2.29 9.55 24.67
C LEU A 154 2.67 8.06 24.63
N SER A 155 3.67 7.65 23.88
CA SER A 155 4.19 6.28 23.94
C SER A 155 5.10 6.05 25.15
N ASP A 156 4.97 4.89 25.81
CA ASP A 156 5.97 4.39 26.76
C ASP A 156 6.90 3.32 26.17
N GLY A 157 6.83 3.11 24.86
CA GLY A 157 7.50 2.04 24.11
C GLY A 157 6.85 0.65 24.25
N THR A 158 5.73 0.55 24.95
CA THR A 158 4.94 -0.70 25.05
C THR A 158 3.43 -0.51 24.91
N LYS A 159 2.96 0.74 25.00
CA LYS A 159 1.58 1.19 24.87
C LYS A 159 1.55 2.72 24.85
N PHE A 160 0.40 3.28 24.50
CA PHE A 160 0.13 4.70 24.72
C PHE A 160 -0.36 4.93 26.17
N VAL A 161 0.06 6.05 26.76
CA VAL A 161 -0.19 6.47 28.14
C VAL A 161 -0.63 7.93 28.19
N GLN A 162 -1.04 8.38 29.39
CA GLN A 162 -1.64 9.72 29.59
C GLN A 162 -2.94 9.87 28.79
N ASP A 163 -3.83 8.89 28.97
CA ASP A 163 -5.07 8.63 28.23
C ASP A 163 -5.80 9.92 27.77
N ALA A 164 -5.59 10.30 26.50
CA ALA A 164 -6.19 11.44 25.82
C ALA A 164 -6.18 12.74 26.64
N TRP A 165 -4.99 13.29 26.92
CA TRP A 165 -4.88 14.61 27.54
C TRP A 165 -5.19 15.70 26.52
N LYS A 166 -6.05 16.66 26.88
CA LYS A 166 -6.32 17.81 26.02
C LYS A 166 -5.12 18.75 26.00
N TRP A 167 -4.43 18.83 24.87
CA TRP A 167 -3.23 19.64 24.67
C TRP A 167 -3.51 20.97 23.96
N HIS A 168 -4.60 21.08 23.20
CA HIS A 168 -5.07 22.35 22.61
C HIS A 168 -6.62 22.34 22.48
N GLU A 169 -7.21 23.51 22.26
CA GLU A 169 -8.64 23.70 21.99
C GLU A 169 -8.87 24.65 20.81
N HIS A 170 -10.01 24.53 20.13
CA HIS A 170 -10.37 25.33 18.94
C HIS A 170 -9.33 25.30 17.80
N PHE A 171 -8.87 24.11 17.40
CA PHE A 171 -7.88 23.89 16.35
C PHE A 171 -8.34 22.81 15.35
N SER A 172 -8.10 23.02 14.05
CA SER A 172 -8.50 22.12 12.96
C SER A 172 -10.01 21.77 12.94
N ILE A 173 -10.86 22.79 13.11
CA ILE A 173 -12.31 22.66 13.21
C ILE A 173 -12.93 22.31 11.85
N GLY A 174 -13.97 21.47 11.82
CA GLY A 174 -14.75 21.25 10.60
C GLY A 174 -13.96 20.54 9.49
N ASP A 175 -13.80 21.19 8.33
CA ASP A 175 -13.13 20.66 7.14
C ASP A 175 -11.66 21.12 6.97
N GLU A 176 -11.13 21.87 7.94
CA GLU A 176 -9.69 22.19 8.06
C GLU A 176 -8.84 20.90 8.10
N VAL A 177 -7.62 20.92 7.55
CA VAL A 177 -6.75 19.73 7.56
C VAL A 177 -5.62 19.89 8.57
N PRO A 178 -5.49 19.00 9.56
CA PRO A 178 -4.36 19.01 10.47
C PRO A 178 -3.12 18.38 9.82
N ALA A 179 -1.95 18.80 10.28
CA ALA A 179 -0.66 18.17 10.01
C ALA A 179 0.23 18.25 11.26
N VAL A 180 1.33 17.49 11.26
CA VAL A 180 2.29 17.32 12.36
C VAL A 180 3.70 17.46 11.79
N GLY A 181 4.63 17.96 12.60
CA GLY A 181 6.06 18.05 12.27
C GLY A 181 6.82 19.03 13.17
N ASP A 182 8.14 18.91 13.28
CA ASP A 182 9.00 19.83 14.03
C ASP A 182 9.24 21.11 13.22
N PHE A 183 8.23 21.98 13.16
CA PHE A 183 8.31 23.23 12.40
C PHE A 183 9.32 24.23 13.00
N ASN A 184 9.82 24.01 14.22
CA ASN A 184 10.69 24.96 14.93
C ASN A 184 12.13 24.49 15.16
N GLY A 185 12.41 23.19 14.98
CA GLY A 185 13.74 22.57 15.03
C GLY A 185 14.23 22.35 16.46
N ASP A 186 13.33 22.08 17.40
CA ASP A 186 13.66 21.83 18.81
C ASP A 186 13.53 20.37 19.25
N GLY A 187 13.32 19.46 18.29
CA GLY A 187 13.21 18.02 18.47
C GLY A 187 11.91 17.61 19.15
N LYS A 188 10.81 18.32 18.89
CA LYS A 188 9.45 17.92 19.25
C LYS A 188 8.53 18.28 18.09
N ASP A 189 7.61 17.39 17.78
CA ASP A 189 6.60 17.67 16.79
C ASP A 189 5.59 18.70 17.29
N ASP A 190 5.30 19.64 16.41
CA ASP A 190 4.29 20.68 16.56
C ASP A 190 3.01 20.27 15.82
N ILE A 191 1.94 21.08 15.92
CA ILE A 191 0.73 20.89 15.12
C ILE A 191 0.47 22.08 14.20
N ALA A 192 0.10 21.78 12.96
CA ALA A 192 -0.37 22.73 11.98
C ALA A 192 -1.85 22.46 11.61
N THR A 193 -2.56 23.48 11.18
CA THR A 193 -3.84 23.31 10.47
C THR A 193 -3.95 24.22 9.26
N PHE A 194 -4.30 23.62 8.13
CA PHE A 194 -4.58 24.27 6.86
C PHE A 194 -6.07 24.59 6.80
N THR A 195 -6.41 25.86 6.99
CA THR A 195 -7.81 26.30 6.90
C THR A 195 -8.32 26.16 5.47
N ARG A 196 -9.62 25.91 5.30
CA ARG A 196 -10.26 25.81 3.98
C ARG A 196 -11.11 27.05 3.69
N GLY A 197 -11.22 27.40 2.40
CA GLY A 197 -11.95 28.59 1.93
C GLY A 197 -11.03 29.61 1.25
N ASP A 198 -11.50 30.86 1.15
CA ASP A 198 -10.83 31.92 0.37
C ASP A 198 -9.52 32.41 0.99
N THR A 199 -9.36 32.33 2.33
CA THR A 199 -8.13 32.71 3.02
C THR A 199 -7.07 31.62 2.90
N ALA A 200 -7.43 30.37 3.22
CA ALA A 200 -6.52 29.21 3.24
C ALA A 200 -5.23 29.47 4.03
N ASP A 201 -5.37 30.06 5.23
CA ASP A 201 -4.28 30.32 6.15
C ASP A 201 -3.80 29.03 6.83
N VAL A 202 -2.50 28.97 7.13
CA VAL A 202 -1.86 27.89 7.88
C VAL A 202 -1.56 28.39 9.28
N TRP A 203 -2.18 27.77 10.28
CA TRP A 203 -1.95 28.08 11.70
C TRP A 203 -1.08 27.00 12.32
N VAL A 204 -0.06 27.40 13.09
CA VAL A 204 0.85 26.50 13.81
C VAL A 204 0.74 26.76 15.32
N ALA A 205 0.74 25.69 16.11
CA ALA A 205 0.84 25.72 17.57
C ALA A 205 2.00 24.82 18.02
N LEU A 206 3.01 25.43 18.66
CA LEU A 206 4.25 24.75 19.02
C LEU A 206 4.11 23.86 20.25
N SER A 207 4.71 22.68 20.25
CA SER A 207 4.78 21.81 21.42
C SER A 207 5.78 22.34 22.46
N ASN A 208 5.55 21.96 23.72
CA ASN A 208 6.55 22.07 24.79
C ASN A 208 6.77 20.71 25.51
N GLY A 209 6.28 19.62 24.90
CA GLY A 209 6.29 18.27 25.44
C GLY A 209 5.29 17.98 26.55
N GLN A 210 4.41 18.94 26.90
CA GLN A 210 3.32 18.76 27.88
C GLN A 210 1.99 19.41 27.42
N GLY A 211 1.92 19.90 26.18
CA GLY A 211 0.82 20.70 25.64
C GLY A 211 1.28 21.58 24.47
N PHE A 212 0.34 22.01 23.63
CA PHE A 212 0.64 22.95 22.54
C PHE A 212 0.44 24.40 23.02
N GLY A 213 1.29 25.31 22.54
CA GLY A 213 1.22 26.74 22.80
C GLY A 213 0.05 27.41 22.08
N THR A 214 -0.07 28.74 22.22
CA THR A 214 -1.08 29.50 21.47
C THR A 214 -0.78 29.46 19.97
N SER A 215 -1.77 29.05 19.18
CA SER A 215 -1.63 29.02 17.72
C SER A 215 -1.45 30.41 17.09
N SER A 216 -0.76 30.46 15.96
CA SER A 216 -0.57 31.68 15.17
C SER A 216 -0.47 31.40 13.67
N VAL A 217 -0.84 32.37 12.83
CA VAL A 217 -0.73 32.24 11.36
C VAL A 217 0.73 32.28 10.94
N TRP A 218 1.21 31.19 10.33
CA TRP A 218 2.57 31.04 9.82
C TRP A 218 2.64 31.20 8.29
N HIS A 219 1.54 30.96 7.57
CA HIS A 219 1.40 31.25 6.15
C HIS A 219 -0.04 31.71 5.84
N ASN A 220 -0.22 32.54 4.82
CA ASN A 220 -1.56 32.92 4.33
C ASN A 220 -1.72 32.32 2.93
N HIS A 221 -2.89 31.77 2.58
CA HIS A 221 -3.20 31.25 1.24
C HIS A 221 -2.30 30.11 0.73
N PHE A 222 -2.41 28.94 1.35
CA PHE A 222 -1.71 27.69 0.99
C PHE A 222 -2.63 26.48 1.16
N GLY A 223 -2.55 25.49 0.26
CA GLY A 223 -3.47 24.33 0.29
C GLY A 223 -4.92 24.72 -0.04
N VAL A 224 -5.11 25.52 -1.09
CA VAL A 224 -6.37 26.18 -1.40
C VAL A 224 -7.41 25.19 -1.93
N GLY A 225 -8.59 25.15 -1.32
CA GLY A 225 -9.72 24.34 -1.81
C GLY A 225 -9.46 22.83 -1.78
N GLY A 226 -9.29 22.21 -2.96
CA GLY A 226 -9.15 20.76 -3.13
C GLY A 226 -7.71 20.24 -3.16
N GLU A 227 -6.74 21.10 -2.88
CA GLU A 227 -5.31 20.76 -2.85
C GLU A 227 -4.97 19.84 -1.68
N VAL A 228 -4.05 18.90 -1.93
CA VAL A 228 -3.48 18.06 -0.87
C VAL A 228 -2.26 18.77 -0.30
N VAL A 229 -2.10 18.67 1.01
CA VAL A 229 -1.01 19.27 1.79
C VAL A 229 -0.30 18.17 2.55
N ASP A 230 1.00 18.35 2.78
CA ASP A 230 1.85 17.48 3.59
C ASP A 230 2.97 18.31 4.23
N THR A 231 3.73 17.71 5.14
CA THR A 231 4.80 18.34 5.93
C THR A 231 6.07 17.49 5.95
N GLY A 232 7.25 18.11 6.00
CA GLY A 232 8.55 17.43 5.98
C GLY A 232 9.72 18.39 5.69
N ASP A 233 10.97 18.01 6.01
CA ASP A 233 12.17 18.83 5.86
C ASP A 233 12.71 18.76 4.41
N PHE A 234 12.25 19.66 3.52
CA PHE A 234 12.62 19.60 2.11
C PHE A 234 13.98 20.23 1.80
N ASP A 235 14.55 21.04 2.69
CA ASP A 235 15.83 21.73 2.48
C ASP A 235 17.03 21.19 3.31
N GLY A 236 16.75 20.37 4.32
CA GLY A 236 17.70 19.62 5.13
C GLY A 236 18.30 20.45 6.27
N ASP A 237 17.56 21.46 6.77
CA ASP A 237 18.01 22.33 7.86
C ASP A 237 17.47 21.93 9.25
N GLY A 238 16.75 20.82 9.33
CA GLY A 238 16.24 20.22 10.56
C GLY A 238 14.96 20.90 11.07
N LYS A 239 14.12 21.39 10.17
CA LYS A 239 12.76 21.88 10.44
C LYS A 239 11.83 21.38 9.36
N ASP A 240 10.62 21.01 9.76
CA ASP A 240 9.60 20.65 8.79
C ASP A 240 9.04 21.88 8.08
N ASP A 241 8.86 21.74 6.78
CA ASP A 241 8.27 22.71 5.87
C ASP A 241 6.82 22.33 5.55
N ILE A 242 6.17 23.11 4.66
CA ILE A 242 4.87 22.75 4.09
C ILE A 242 4.96 22.57 2.57
N VAL A 243 4.34 21.50 2.06
CA VAL A 243 4.15 21.26 0.62
C VAL A 243 2.67 21.23 0.27
N THR A 244 2.32 21.66 -0.94
CA THR A 244 0.99 21.42 -1.51
C THR A 244 1.04 20.94 -2.95
N PHE A 245 0.21 19.93 -3.22
CA PHE A 245 0.03 19.28 -4.50
C PHE A 245 -1.27 19.81 -5.12
N THR A 246 -1.13 20.63 -6.16
CA THR A 246 -2.29 21.18 -6.86
C THR A 246 -3.06 20.10 -7.61
N ARG A 247 -4.36 20.29 -7.80
CA ARG A 247 -5.22 19.32 -8.51
C ARG A 247 -5.68 19.87 -9.87
N GLY A 248 -6.01 18.96 -10.79
CA GLY A 248 -6.41 19.27 -12.16
C GLY A 248 -5.26 19.11 -13.16
N ASP A 249 -5.37 19.77 -14.31
CA ASP A 249 -4.48 19.55 -15.47
C ASP A 249 -3.03 20.04 -15.28
N ALA A 250 -2.79 20.95 -14.32
CA ALA A 250 -1.44 21.45 -14.02
C ALA A 250 -0.67 20.48 -13.12
N ALA A 251 -1.30 20.08 -11.99
CA ALA A 251 -0.70 19.20 -10.98
C ALA A 251 0.70 19.64 -10.53
N ASP A 252 0.90 20.95 -10.42
CA ASP A 252 2.13 21.55 -9.90
C ASP A 252 2.29 21.30 -8.39
N VAL A 253 3.54 21.27 -7.91
CA VAL A 253 3.90 21.14 -6.49
C VAL A 253 4.55 22.43 -6.00
N TYR A 254 4.06 22.96 -4.88
CA TYR A 254 4.55 24.20 -4.27
C TYR A 254 5.02 23.93 -2.83
N VAL A 255 6.14 24.55 -2.44
CA VAL A 255 6.73 24.44 -1.10
C VAL A 255 6.89 25.84 -0.49
N SER A 256 6.69 25.95 0.82
CA SER A 256 7.11 27.09 1.64
C SER A 256 7.92 26.58 2.82
N LEU A 257 9.14 27.08 3.00
CA LEU A 257 10.10 26.56 3.97
C LEU A 257 9.90 27.17 5.36
N SER A 258 10.20 26.46 6.46
CA SER A 258 10.14 27.03 7.81
C SER A 258 11.38 27.84 8.18
N ASP A 259 11.19 29.03 8.76
CA ASP A 259 12.29 29.77 9.43
C ASP A 259 12.32 29.54 10.96
N GLY A 260 11.52 28.59 11.46
CA GLY A 260 11.29 28.31 12.87
C GLY A 260 10.35 29.30 13.58
N THR A 261 9.82 30.29 12.85
CA THR A 261 8.82 31.24 13.38
C THR A 261 7.63 31.47 12.46
N LYS A 262 7.72 31.03 11.20
CA LYS A 262 6.72 31.10 10.14
C LYS A 262 7.22 30.31 8.92
N PHE A 263 6.34 30.08 7.96
CA PHE A 263 6.74 29.61 6.63
C PHE A 263 7.12 30.81 5.74
N VAL A 264 8.18 30.65 4.95
CA VAL A 264 8.78 31.64 4.06
C VAL A 264 8.91 31.07 2.65
N GLN A 265 9.35 31.91 1.70
CA GLN A 265 9.37 31.57 0.27
C GLN A 265 7.95 31.28 -0.29
N ASP A 266 7.00 32.15 0.07
CA ASP A 266 5.56 32.14 -0.25
C ASP A 266 5.18 31.32 -1.51
N ALA A 267 4.90 30.02 -1.31
CA ALA A 267 4.54 29.04 -2.34
C ALA A 267 5.43 29.10 -3.59
N TRP A 268 6.69 28.67 -3.47
CA TRP A 268 7.57 28.49 -4.63
C TRP A 268 7.22 27.20 -5.35
N LYS A 269 7.09 27.24 -6.68
CA LYS A 269 6.89 26.02 -7.48
C LYS A 269 8.18 25.21 -7.53
N TRP A 270 8.14 24.01 -6.96
CA TRP A 270 9.25 23.07 -6.89
C TRP A 270 9.15 21.95 -7.93
N HIS A 271 7.95 21.65 -8.46
CA HIS A 271 7.75 20.65 -9.52
C HIS A 271 6.55 20.96 -10.43
N ASP A 272 6.61 20.51 -11.68
CA ASP A 272 5.53 20.60 -12.69
C ASP A 272 4.91 19.20 -12.93
N GLY A 273 3.58 19.06 -12.80
CA GLY A 273 2.87 17.86 -13.27
C GLY A 273 3.09 16.57 -12.47
N PHE A 274 2.97 16.63 -11.14
CA PHE A 274 3.07 15.51 -10.19
C PHE A 274 1.73 15.26 -9.46
N ALA A 275 1.41 14.02 -9.13
CA ALA A 275 0.15 13.63 -8.46
C ALA A 275 -1.14 14.01 -9.25
N VAL A 276 -1.14 13.70 -10.55
CA VAL A 276 -2.12 14.14 -11.55
C VAL A 276 -3.51 13.52 -11.32
N GLY A 277 -4.53 14.35 -11.07
CA GLY A 277 -5.90 13.87 -10.94
C GLY A 277 -6.20 13.26 -9.57
N ASN A 278 -6.32 11.93 -9.45
CA ASN A 278 -6.72 11.22 -8.22
C ASN A 278 -5.63 10.35 -7.58
N GLU A 279 -4.39 10.55 -8.01
CA GLU A 279 -3.18 9.96 -7.41
C GLU A 279 -3.02 10.43 -5.96
N ILE A 280 -2.37 9.61 -5.14
CA ILE A 280 -2.07 9.95 -3.75
C ILE A 280 -0.64 10.49 -3.70
N PRO A 281 -0.40 11.79 -3.46
CA PRO A 281 0.92 12.26 -3.06
C PRO A 281 1.15 12.03 -1.57
N THR A 282 2.42 11.90 -1.18
CA THR A 282 2.94 12.14 0.18
C THR A 282 4.47 12.34 0.10
N VAL A 283 5.17 12.40 1.23
CA VAL A 283 6.59 12.82 1.31
C VAL A 283 7.46 11.85 2.14
N GLY A 284 8.77 12.12 2.20
CA GLY A 284 9.74 11.39 3.02
C GLY A 284 11.10 11.26 2.32
N ASP A 285 12.21 11.17 3.05
CA ASP A 285 13.56 10.98 2.49
C ASP A 285 13.74 9.57 1.92
N PHE A 286 13.23 9.32 0.71
CA PHE A 286 13.40 8.04 0.04
C PHE A 286 14.85 7.80 -0.43
N ASN A 287 15.71 8.82 -0.46
CA ASN A 287 17.05 8.73 -1.07
C ASN A 287 18.20 8.64 -0.05
N GLY A 288 17.98 9.06 1.19
CA GLY A 288 18.90 8.98 2.33
C GLY A 288 19.91 10.12 2.38
N ASP A 289 19.56 11.30 1.87
CA ASP A 289 20.43 12.48 1.86
C ASP A 289 19.99 13.60 2.83
N GLY A 290 19.07 13.29 3.74
CA GLY A 290 18.59 14.15 4.81
C GLY A 290 17.68 15.28 4.31
N LYS A 291 16.93 15.04 3.22
CA LYS A 291 15.87 15.92 2.73
C LYS A 291 14.69 15.06 2.30
N ASP A 292 13.49 15.49 2.62
CA ASP A 292 12.30 14.82 2.16
C ASP A 292 12.09 15.00 0.65
N ASP A 293 11.72 13.89 0.03
CA ASP A 293 11.37 13.79 -1.37
C ASP A 293 9.83 13.76 -1.52
N VAL A 294 9.30 13.91 -2.74
CA VAL A 294 7.86 13.68 -3.00
C VAL A 294 7.64 12.34 -3.69
N VAL A 295 6.65 11.57 -3.22
CA VAL A 295 6.18 10.33 -3.86
C VAL A 295 4.73 10.47 -4.30
N THR A 296 4.34 9.81 -5.39
CA THR A 296 2.93 9.64 -5.73
C THR A 296 2.58 8.23 -6.22
N PHE A 297 1.42 7.75 -5.76
CA PHE A 297 0.84 6.45 -6.08
C PHE A 297 -0.28 6.63 -7.11
N THR A 298 -0.08 6.12 -8.34
CA THR A 298 -1.01 6.42 -9.45
C THR A 298 -2.38 5.75 -9.31
N ARG A 299 -2.51 4.75 -8.42
CA ARG A 299 -3.69 3.88 -8.26
C ARG A 299 -4.12 3.19 -9.59
N GLY A 300 -5.29 2.56 -9.57
CA GLY A 300 -5.94 1.99 -10.75
C GLY A 300 -5.24 0.73 -11.28
N GLY A 301 -5.34 0.50 -12.58
CA GLY A 301 -4.86 -0.73 -13.22
C GLY A 301 -3.35 -0.80 -13.48
N ALA A 302 -2.63 0.32 -13.36
CA ALA A 302 -1.17 0.36 -13.38
C ALA A 302 -0.62 0.34 -11.95
N ALA A 303 -1.14 1.23 -11.09
CA ALA A 303 -0.70 1.43 -9.71
C ALA A 303 0.83 1.61 -9.63
N ASP A 304 1.39 2.40 -10.52
CA ASP A 304 2.81 2.73 -10.52
C ASP A 304 3.13 3.71 -9.37
N VAL A 305 4.38 3.75 -8.92
CA VAL A 305 4.87 4.68 -7.89
C VAL A 305 5.99 5.53 -8.45
N PHE A 306 5.82 6.85 -8.39
CA PHE A 306 6.79 7.83 -8.88
C PHE A 306 7.35 8.66 -7.74
N VAL A 307 8.67 8.85 -7.72
CA VAL A 307 9.38 9.71 -6.75
C VAL A 307 10.11 10.83 -7.48
N ALA A 308 10.08 12.05 -6.97
CA ALA A 308 10.94 13.15 -7.40
C ALA A 308 11.74 13.65 -6.19
N THR A 309 13.06 13.51 -6.24
CA THR A 309 13.93 13.77 -5.08
C THR A 309 14.22 15.25 -4.88
N SER A 310 14.36 15.73 -3.65
CA SER A 310 14.73 17.12 -3.38
C SER A 310 16.21 17.40 -3.69
N ASP A 311 16.54 18.63 -4.08
CA ASP A 311 17.91 19.17 -4.05
C ASP A 311 18.10 20.29 -3.01
N GLY A 312 17.11 20.51 -2.15
CA GLY A 312 17.02 21.63 -1.20
C GLY A 312 16.57 22.96 -1.81
N ALA A 313 16.15 22.96 -3.08
CA ALA A 313 15.53 24.13 -3.71
C ALA A 313 14.39 23.79 -4.70
N LYS A 314 14.19 22.50 -5.02
CA LYS A 314 13.16 21.95 -5.92
C LYS A 314 13.19 20.42 -5.89
N PHE A 315 12.15 19.79 -6.45
CA PHE A 315 12.15 18.37 -6.74
C PHE A 315 12.73 18.08 -8.14
N LEU A 316 13.50 17.00 -8.28
CA LEU A 316 14.31 16.71 -9.45
C LEU A 316 13.59 15.88 -10.52
N GLY A 317 13.77 16.28 -11.78
CA GLY A 317 13.29 15.55 -12.95
C GLY A 317 11.79 15.77 -13.20
N THR A 318 11.08 14.71 -13.59
CA THR A 318 9.64 14.72 -13.91
C THR A 318 8.88 13.66 -13.11
N GLY A 319 9.37 13.33 -11.91
CA GLY A 319 9.13 12.03 -11.28
C GLY A 319 9.89 10.91 -12.02
N GLN A 320 10.53 10.03 -11.26
CA GLN A 320 11.08 8.78 -11.76
C GLN A 320 10.19 7.64 -11.27
N LYS A 321 9.88 6.67 -12.12
CA LYS A 321 9.16 5.48 -11.67
C LYS A 321 10.08 4.60 -10.84
N TRP A 322 9.75 4.47 -9.56
CA TRP A 322 10.51 3.69 -8.59
C TRP A 322 9.90 2.32 -8.34
N HIS A 323 8.60 2.13 -8.59
CA HIS A 323 7.92 0.84 -8.48
C HIS A 323 6.77 0.68 -9.50
N ASP A 324 6.49 -0.57 -9.88
CA ASP A 324 5.39 -0.98 -10.78
C ASP A 324 4.33 -1.74 -9.97
N SER A 325 3.06 -1.35 -10.05
CA SER A 325 1.94 -2.02 -9.37
C SER A 325 2.11 -2.19 -7.85
N PHE A 326 1.81 -1.13 -7.09
CA PHE A 326 1.75 -1.04 -5.62
C PHE A 326 0.73 0.03 -5.21
N ALA A 327 0.05 -0.13 -4.06
CA ALA A 327 -1.17 0.61 -3.72
C ALA A 327 -2.30 0.38 -4.75
N VAL A 328 -2.61 -0.90 -5.00
CA VAL A 328 -3.58 -1.34 -6.01
C VAL A 328 -5.01 -1.13 -5.52
N GLY A 329 -5.91 -0.72 -6.42
CA GLY A 329 -7.36 -0.68 -6.14
C GLY A 329 -7.75 0.26 -5.00
N THR A 330 -8.10 -0.32 -3.84
CA THR A 330 -8.55 0.39 -2.63
C THR A 330 -7.55 0.35 -1.47
N GLU A 331 -6.33 -0.13 -1.72
CA GLU A 331 -5.28 -0.11 -0.71
C GLU A 331 -4.90 1.32 -0.29
N VAL A 332 -4.40 1.46 0.92
CA VAL A 332 -3.97 2.73 1.51
C VAL A 332 -2.46 2.71 1.73
N PRO A 333 -1.67 3.49 0.97
CA PRO A 333 -0.23 3.57 1.16
C PRO A 333 0.17 4.42 2.38
N ARG A 334 1.32 4.09 2.94
CA ARG A 334 2.06 4.84 3.96
C ARG A 334 3.55 4.82 3.65
N VAL A 335 4.27 5.69 4.33
CA VAL A 335 5.71 5.91 4.22
C VAL A 335 6.34 5.78 5.59
N GLY A 336 7.62 5.43 5.64
CA GLY A 336 8.38 5.34 6.88
C GLY A 336 9.63 4.46 6.74
N ASP A 337 10.64 4.64 7.58
CA ASP A 337 11.86 3.80 7.61
C ASP A 337 11.57 2.49 8.35
N PHE A 338 10.86 1.57 7.68
CA PHE A 338 10.48 0.29 8.29
C PHE A 338 11.66 -0.64 8.56
N ASN A 339 12.87 -0.33 8.07
CA ASN A 339 14.02 -1.23 8.17
C ASN A 339 15.23 -0.68 8.96
N GLY A 340 15.23 0.61 9.29
CA GLY A 340 16.22 1.28 10.14
C GLY A 340 17.50 1.60 9.39
N ASP A 341 17.38 1.97 8.11
CA ASP A 341 18.52 2.36 7.26
C ASP A 341 18.53 3.82 6.81
N HIS A 342 17.71 4.64 7.48
CA HIS A 342 17.50 6.07 7.32
C HIS A 342 17.06 6.46 5.91
N ARG A 343 16.19 5.65 5.31
CA ARG A 343 15.42 6.00 4.12
C ARG A 343 13.96 5.66 4.35
N ALA A 344 13.08 6.55 3.92
CA ALA A 344 11.67 6.23 3.82
C ALA A 344 11.48 5.04 2.85
N ASP A 345 10.73 4.05 3.32
CA ASP A 345 10.21 2.92 2.56
C ASP A 345 8.71 3.18 2.26
N VAL A 346 8.05 2.27 1.53
CA VAL A 346 6.60 2.35 1.27
C VAL A 346 5.87 1.10 1.73
N ALA A 347 4.79 1.30 2.49
CA ALA A 347 3.83 0.28 2.91
C ALA A 347 2.48 0.48 2.21
N THR A 348 1.68 -0.57 2.10
CA THR A 348 0.30 -0.50 1.59
C THR A 348 -0.62 -1.46 2.36
N PHE A 349 -1.76 -0.93 2.82
CA PHE A 349 -2.70 -1.61 3.71
C PHE A 349 -3.99 -2.00 2.98
N LEU A 350 -4.32 -3.30 2.94
CA LEU A 350 -5.53 -3.81 2.28
C LEU A 350 -6.75 -3.75 3.22
N LEU A 351 -7.37 -2.56 3.35
CA LEU A 351 -8.46 -2.34 4.31
C LEU A 351 -9.75 -3.16 4.09
N GLY A 352 -9.87 -3.91 2.99
CA GLY A 352 -11.14 -4.44 2.54
C GLY A 352 -11.52 -5.84 3.06
N GLY A 353 -12.68 -5.97 3.71
CA GLY A 353 -13.33 -7.25 4.07
C GLY A 353 -13.64 -8.18 2.87
N THR A 354 -14.32 -9.32 3.09
CA THR A 354 -14.57 -10.36 2.05
C THR A 354 -15.14 -9.84 0.72
N SER A 355 -15.94 -8.77 0.75
CA SER A 355 -16.45 -8.05 -0.42
C SER A 355 -15.34 -7.49 -1.32
N ALA A 356 -14.26 -7.00 -0.73
CA ALA A 356 -13.13 -6.38 -1.42
C ALA A 356 -12.22 -7.43 -2.07
N LEU A 357 -11.85 -8.53 -1.39
CA LEU A 357 -11.12 -9.63 -2.00
C LEU A 357 -11.84 -10.15 -3.27
N ARG A 358 -13.18 -10.29 -3.19
CA ARG A 358 -14.01 -10.68 -4.34
C ARG A 358 -13.94 -9.67 -5.48
N GLN A 359 -14.00 -8.39 -5.18
CA GLN A 359 -13.91 -7.31 -6.16
C GLN A 359 -12.50 -7.20 -6.75
N HIS A 360 -11.45 -7.37 -5.94
CA HIS A 360 -10.04 -7.36 -6.34
C HIS A 360 -9.73 -8.46 -7.36
N ILE A 361 -10.19 -9.70 -7.11
CA ILE A 361 -10.13 -10.80 -8.10
C ILE A 361 -10.80 -10.39 -9.43
N ALA A 362 -11.93 -9.69 -9.37
CA ALA A 362 -12.64 -9.25 -10.57
C ALA A 362 -11.91 -8.13 -11.32
N ASP A 363 -11.23 -7.24 -10.61
CA ASP A 363 -10.50 -6.12 -11.21
C ASP A 363 -9.13 -6.55 -11.76
N ILE A 364 -8.46 -7.51 -11.11
CA ILE A 364 -7.33 -8.28 -11.67
C ILE A 364 -7.73 -9.03 -12.95
N ALA A 365 -8.94 -9.61 -12.98
CA ALA A 365 -9.44 -10.25 -14.20
C ALA A 365 -9.71 -9.22 -15.32
N ARG A 366 -10.11 -7.98 -14.98
CA ARG A 366 -10.34 -6.87 -15.92
C ARG A 366 -9.08 -6.16 -16.40
N SER A 367 -7.98 -6.18 -15.64
CA SER A 367 -6.73 -5.50 -16.00
C SER A 367 -5.90 -6.24 -17.08
N GLN A 368 -6.31 -7.44 -17.49
CA GLN A 368 -5.53 -8.31 -18.40
C GLN A 368 -5.53 -7.89 -19.88
N ILE A 369 -4.90 -6.73 -20.16
CA ILE A 369 -4.48 -6.32 -21.51
C ILE A 369 -3.26 -7.16 -21.92
N GLY A 370 -3.53 -8.42 -22.29
CA GLY A 370 -2.49 -9.44 -22.36
C GLY A 370 -1.54 -9.32 -23.57
N ALA A 371 -0.40 -9.98 -23.46
CA ALA A 371 0.59 -10.11 -24.51
C ALA A 371 0.06 -10.89 -25.74
N THR A 372 0.64 -10.60 -26.91
CA THR A 372 0.27 -11.16 -28.22
C THR A 372 0.14 -12.69 -28.20
N ASN A 373 -1.10 -13.16 -28.40
CA ASN A 373 -1.52 -14.51 -28.80
C ASN A 373 -0.56 -15.68 -28.50
N GLY A 374 -0.62 -16.20 -27.27
CA GLY A 374 0.02 -17.48 -26.91
C GLY A 374 -0.79 -18.25 -25.85
N LYS A 375 -1.02 -19.56 -26.08
CA LYS A 375 -1.69 -20.48 -25.12
C LYS A 375 -0.87 -20.76 -23.84
N CYS A 376 0.13 -19.93 -23.55
CA CYS A 376 1.15 -20.12 -22.53
C CYS A 376 1.43 -18.82 -21.75
N ALA A 377 0.60 -17.78 -21.90
CA ALA A 377 0.80 -16.50 -21.21
C ALA A 377 0.75 -16.62 -19.67
N TYR A 378 0.03 -17.63 -19.16
CA TYR A 378 -0.18 -17.86 -17.73
C TYR A 378 0.53 -19.14 -17.22
N GLY A 379 1.54 -19.65 -17.96
CA GLY A 379 2.29 -20.86 -17.59
C GLY A 379 2.62 -21.80 -18.77
N PRO A 380 2.93 -23.10 -18.53
CA PRO A 380 3.43 -24.00 -19.57
C PRO A 380 2.50 -24.19 -20.79
N CYS A 381 3.09 -24.27 -21.98
CA CYS A 381 2.35 -24.51 -23.21
C CYS A 381 1.68 -25.90 -23.25
N GLY A 382 0.46 -25.97 -23.79
CA GLY A 382 -0.26 -27.22 -24.07
C GLY A 382 -1.30 -27.61 -23.03
N LEU A 383 -1.60 -26.73 -22.07
CA LEU A 383 -2.54 -26.97 -20.96
C LEU A 383 -3.89 -26.24 -21.17
N ASP A 384 -4.87 -26.50 -20.30
CA ASP A 384 -6.16 -25.81 -20.27
C ASP A 384 -5.97 -24.34 -19.85
N TRP A 385 -5.73 -23.48 -20.84
CA TRP A 385 -5.43 -22.04 -20.68
C TRP A 385 -6.43 -21.28 -19.79
N CYS A 386 -7.72 -21.63 -19.84
CA CYS A 386 -8.74 -21.02 -18.99
C CYS A 386 -8.57 -21.37 -17.49
N ALA A 387 -8.10 -22.58 -17.18
CA ALA A 387 -7.76 -22.96 -15.82
C ALA A 387 -6.53 -22.21 -15.32
N MET A 388 -5.54 -22.02 -16.18
CA MET A 388 -4.34 -21.25 -15.86
C MET A 388 -4.66 -19.78 -15.62
N PHE A 389 -5.54 -19.17 -16.43
CA PHE A 389 -6.03 -17.81 -16.20
C PHE A 389 -6.81 -17.70 -14.88
N ALA A 390 -7.75 -18.62 -14.61
CA ALA A 390 -8.54 -18.62 -13.37
C ALA A 390 -7.64 -18.76 -12.13
N THR A 391 -6.71 -19.71 -12.15
CA THR A 391 -5.66 -19.87 -11.13
C THR A 391 -4.82 -18.60 -10.97
N TRP A 392 -4.33 -18.04 -12.08
CA TRP A 392 -3.54 -16.80 -12.08
C TRP A 392 -4.30 -15.63 -11.45
N THR A 393 -5.60 -15.44 -11.72
CA THR A 393 -6.37 -14.32 -11.11
C THR A 393 -6.51 -14.46 -9.60
N TRP A 394 -6.57 -15.67 -9.06
CA TRP A 394 -6.66 -15.91 -7.62
C TRP A 394 -5.30 -15.82 -6.95
N GLU A 395 -4.22 -16.24 -7.61
CA GLU A 395 -2.86 -16.08 -7.09
C GLU A 395 -2.45 -14.61 -7.08
N ARG A 396 -2.77 -13.85 -8.14
CA ARG A 396 -2.64 -12.38 -8.15
C ARG A 396 -3.50 -11.69 -7.08
N ALA A 397 -4.56 -12.34 -6.61
CA ALA A 397 -5.39 -11.93 -5.48
C ALA A 397 -5.13 -12.82 -4.24
N GLY A 398 -3.87 -13.20 -4.04
CA GLY A 398 -3.29 -13.84 -2.86
C GLY A 398 -3.83 -15.15 -2.32
N ILE A 399 -4.61 -15.86 -3.10
CA ILE A 399 -5.10 -17.17 -2.71
C ILE A 399 -4.01 -18.21 -2.99
N VAL A 400 -3.19 -18.45 -1.96
CA VAL A 400 -2.12 -19.45 -1.97
C VAL A 400 -2.64 -20.89 -2.03
N GLY A 401 -1.78 -21.80 -2.48
CA GLY A 401 -2.07 -23.24 -2.48
C GLY A 401 -3.09 -23.69 -3.54
N VAL A 402 -3.29 -22.88 -4.59
CA VAL A 402 -4.03 -23.23 -5.81
C VAL A 402 -3.17 -24.14 -6.71
N PRO A 403 -3.73 -25.15 -7.40
CA PRO A 403 -2.93 -26.08 -8.20
C PRO A 403 -2.65 -25.56 -9.62
N ARG A 404 -1.40 -25.18 -9.90
CA ARG A 404 -0.94 -24.81 -11.25
C ARG A 404 -0.74 -25.99 -12.22
N GLY A 405 -0.67 -27.23 -11.70
CA GLY A 405 -0.37 -28.45 -12.48
C GLY A 405 -1.56 -29.36 -12.82
N LEU A 406 -2.80 -28.94 -12.51
CA LEU A 406 -3.98 -29.74 -12.82
C LEU A 406 -4.47 -29.45 -14.24
N TYR A 407 -4.06 -30.28 -15.19
CA TYR A 407 -4.22 -30.09 -16.65
C TYR A 407 -5.66 -30.20 -17.20
N VAL A 408 -6.68 -29.93 -16.38
CA VAL A 408 -8.10 -30.03 -16.72
C VAL A 408 -8.89 -28.99 -15.92
N ALA A 409 -9.69 -28.14 -16.57
CA ALA A 409 -10.49 -27.12 -15.89
C ALA A 409 -11.45 -27.68 -14.81
N THR A 410 -11.97 -28.90 -14.99
CA THR A 410 -12.83 -29.57 -14.00
C THR A 410 -12.07 -30.04 -12.75
N ALA A 411 -10.75 -30.07 -12.77
CA ALA A 411 -9.92 -30.44 -11.63
C ALA A 411 -9.80 -29.29 -10.60
N LEU A 412 -9.94 -28.02 -11.00
CA LEU A 412 -10.16 -26.91 -10.06
C LEU A 412 -11.49 -27.08 -9.30
N GLY A 413 -12.52 -27.59 -9.97
CA GLY A 413 -13.76 -28.02 -9.32
C GLY A 413 -13.54 -29.15 -8.30
N THR A 414 -12.70 -30.15 -8.61
CA THR A 414 -12.34 -31.24 -7.68
C THR A 414 -11.56 -30.73 -6.46
N TRP A 415 -10.58 -29.85 -6.68
CA TRP A 415 -9.85 -29.17 -5.61
C TRP A 415 -10.79 -28.37 -4.70
N GLY A 416 -11.74 -27.65 -5.31
CA GLY A 416 -12.77 -26.91 -4.58
C GLY A 416 -13.66 -27.83 -3.73
N GLN A 417 -14.06 -28.98 -4.25
CA GLN A 417 -14.80 -30.00 -3.48
C GLN A 417 -13.99 -30.55 -2.31
N GLN A 418 -12.70 -30.85 -2.52
CA GLN A 418 -11.81 -31.38 -1.48
C GLN A 418 -11.60 -30.40 -0.31
N ARG A 419 -11.82 -29.09 -0.53
CA ARG A 419 -11.69 -28.03 0.47
C ARG A 419 -13.02 -27.43 0.93
N GLY A 420 -14.17 -27.99 0.50
CA GLY A 420 -15.50 -27.48 0.85
C GLY A 420 -15.91 -26.17 0.17
N LEU A 421 -15.13 -25.69 -0.80
CA LEU A 421 -15.29 -24.42 -1.50
C LEU A 421 -16.21 -24.50 -2.73
N PHE A 422 -16.45 -25.71 -3.25
CA PHE A 422 -17.29 -25.92 -4.45
C PHE A 422 -18.78 -26.02 -4.10
N LYS A 423 -19.56 -25.05 -4.58
CA LYS A 423 -21.03 -24.99 -4.50
C LYS A 423 -21.62 -25.51 -5.82
N ALA A 424 -22.25 -26.68 -5.80
CA ALA A 424 -22.90 -27.25 -6.98
C ALA A 424 -24.08 -26.39 -7.46
N ARG A 425 -24.19 -26.18 -8.77
CA ARG A 425 -25.29 -25.43 -9.42
C ARG A 425 -26.44 -26.39 -9.73
N PRO A 426 -27.64 -26.22 -9.15
CA PRO A 426 -28.78 -27.09 -9.45
C PRO A 426 -29.13 -27.08 -10.95
N ALA A 427 -29.69 -28.19 -11.44
CA ALA A 427 -30.06 -28.31 -12.85
C ALA A 427 -31.16 -27.29 -13.22
N GLY A 428 -30.94 -26.52 -14.30
CA GLY A 428 -31.88 -25.51 -14.76
C GLY A 428 -31.94 -24.23 -13.91
N GLN A 429 -31.05 -24.05 -12.93
CA GLN A 429 -30.98 -22.85 -12.08
C GLN A 429 -29.64 -22.12 -12.22
N THR A 430 -29.61 -20.85 -11.83
CA THR A 430 -28.36 -20.05 -11.74
C THR A 430 -27.41 -20.56 -10.66
N GLY A 431 -27.92 -21.20 -9.60
CA GLY A 431 -27.15 -21.50 -8.38
C GLY A 431 -26.86 -20.23 -7.58
N SER A 432 -25.76 -20.23 -6.83
CA SER A 432 -25.35 -19.10 -5.96
C SER A 432 -23.95 -18.59 -6.31
N PRO A 433 -23.74 -18.02 -7.51
CA PRO A 433 -22.48 -17.35 -7.85
C PRO A 433 -22.31 -16.06 -7.03
N ALA A 434 -21.06 -15.76 -6.68
CA ALA A 434 -20.62 -14.47 -6.20
C ALA A 434 -19.49 -13.92 -7.11
N VAL A 435 -19.21 -12.63 -7.01
CA VAL A 435 -18.03 -12.01 -7.63
C VAL A 435 -16.76 -12.67 -7.05
N GLY A 436 -15.74 -12.84 -7.88
CA GLY A 436 -14.50 -13.55 -7.55
C GLY A 436 -14.58 -15.09 -7.62
N ASP A 437 -15.77 -15.69 -7.70
CA ASP A 437 -15.91 -17.14 -7.85
C ASP A 437 -15.38 -17.64 -9.20
N TRP A 438 -14.94 -18.90 -9.27
CA TRP A 438 -14.74 -19.62 -10.53
C TRP A 438 -16.00 -20.39 -10.93
N ALA A 439 -16.59 -20.05 -12.08
CA ALA A 439 -17.65 -20.85 -12.68
C ALA A 439 -17.03 -22.04 -13.45
N VAL A 440 -17.26 -23.27 -12.97
CA VAL A 440 -16.66 -24.50 -13.53
C VAL A 440 -17.66 -25.20 -14.45
N TYR A 441 -17.22 -25.55 -15.66
CA TYR A 441 -18.04 -26.20 -16.70
C TYR A 441 -17.68 -27.67 -16.85
N GLY A 442 -18.69 -28.54 -16.79
CA GLY A 442 -18.51 -29.98 -16.61
C GLY A 442 -18.36 -30.36 -15.14
N ALA A 443 -18.74 -31.59 -14.78
CA ALA A 443 -18.69 -32.04 -13.39
C ALA A 443 -17.22 -32.12 -12.91
N PRO A 444 -16.93 -31.79 -11.64
CA PRO A 444 -15.62 -32.01 -11.03
C PRO A 444 -15.05 -33.41 -11.35
N GLY A 445 -13.80 -33.46 -11.81
CA GLY A 445 -13.11 -34.71 -12.12
C GLY A 445 -13.58 -35.44 -13.40
N SER A 446 -14.49 -34.88 -14.20
CA SER A 446 -15.01 -35.53 -15.42
C SER A 446 -14.01 -35.61 -16.60
N GLY A 447 -12.76 -35.20 -16.38
CA GLY A 447 -11.69 -35.25 -17.38
C GLY A 447 -11.75 -34.12 -18.41
N THR A 448 -11.02 -34.32 -19.50
CA THR A 448 -10.73 -33.29 -20.52
C THR A 448 -11.97 -32.71 -21.20
N GLY A 449 -11.91 -31.42 -21.55
CA GLY A 449 -12.93 -30.73 -22.35
C GLY A 449 -14.02 -30.01 -21.56
N GLY A 450 -13.82 -29.82 -20.25
CA GLY A 450 -14.53 -28.79 -19.49
C GLY A 450 -14.01 -27.38 -19.80
N HIS A 451 -14.37 -26.42 -18.95
CA HIS A 451 -13.93 -25.02 -19.00
C HIS A 451 -14.04 -24.39 -17.61
N VAL A 452 -13.44 -23.22 -17.40
CA VAL A 452 -13.62 -22.41 -16.19
C VAL A 452 -13.50 -20.93 -16.52
N SER A 453 -14.24 -20.08 -15.83
CA SER A 453 -14.26 -18.63 -16.05
C SER A 453 -14.41 -17.87 -14.74
N VAL A 454 -13.76 -16.71 -14.60
CA VAL A 454 -13.82 -15.87 -13.39
C VAL A 454 -15.10 -15.03 -13.42
N VAL A 455 -15.86 -15.02 -12.34
CA VAL A 455 -17.10 -14.23 -12.20
C VAL A 455 -16.76 -12.81 -11.78
N VAL A 456 -17.04 -11.82 -12.63
CA VAL A 456 -16.71 -10.40 -12.40
C VAL A 456 -17.92 -9.51 -12.12
N ALA A 457 -19.14 -10.02 -12.34
CA ALA A 457 -20.38 -9.40 -11.88
C ALA A 457 -21.50 -10.44 -11.74
N VAL A 458 -22.42 -10.22 -10.78
CA VAL A 458 -23.65 -11.00 -10.62
C VAL A 458 -24.83 -10.02 -10.72
N HIS A 459 -25.80 -10.33 -11.58
CA HIS A 459 -26.90 -9.42 -11.90
C HIS A 459 -28.21 -9.87 -11.23
N GLY A 460 -29.08 -8.90 -10.91
CA GLY A 460 -30.36 -9.17 -10.25
C GLY A 460 -31.36 -10.01 -11.08
N ASP A 461 -31.10 -10.20 -12.38
CA ASP A 461 -31.86 -11.10 -13.26
C ASP A 461 -31.33 -12.55 -13.28
N GLY A 462 -30.35 -12.87 -12.43
CA GLY A 462 -29.73 -14.20 -12.34
C GLY A 462 -28.74 -14.52 -13.47
N THR A 463 -28.36 -13.53 -14.28
CA THR A 463 -27.18 -13.63 -15.17
C THR A 463 -25.90 -13.26 -14.42
N ILE A 464 -24.75 -13.64 -14.98
CA ILE A 464 -23.43 -13.23 -14.49
C ILE A 464 -22.60 -12.67 -15.64
N THR A 465 -21.65 -11.79 -15.36
CA THR A 465 -20.56 -11.45 -16.29
C THR A 465 -19.34 -12.25 -15.89
N THR A 466 -18.70 -12.88 -16.87
CA THR A 466 -17.44 -13.62 -16.66
C THR A 466 -16.33 -13.11 -17.56
N VAL A 467 -15.10 -13.12 -17.04
CA VAL A 467 -13.88 -12.98 -17.85
C VAL A 467 -13.27 -14.36 -18.06
N ASN A 468 -12.81 -14.61 -19.29
CA ASN A 468 -12.16 -15.86 -19.68
C ASN A 468 -10.65 -15.71 -19.92
N GLY A 469 -10.11 -14.50 -19.80
CA GLY A 469 -8.74 -14.10 -20.12
C GLY A 469 -8.66 -13.19 -21.36
N ASN A 470 -7.44 -12.90 -21.82
CA ASN A 470 -7.19 -12.13 -23.04
C ASN A 470 -7.62 -12.90 -24.31
N TYR A 471 -8.40 -12.27 -25.20
CA TYR A 471 -8.74 -12.81 -26.52
C TYR A 471 -8.57 -11.77 -27.63
N ASN A 472 -7.48 -11.90 -28.40
CA ASN A 472 -7.00 -10.93 -29.40
C ASN A 472 -6.69 -9.55 -28.79
N ASP A 473 -5.79 -9.55 -27.81
CA ASP A 473 -5.18 -8.38 -27.16
C ASP A 473 -6.22 -7.40 -26.55
N ARG A 474 -7.26 -7.99 -25.96
CA ARG A 474 -8.33 -7.35 -25.19
C ARG A 474 -8.94 -8.33 -24.18
N VAL A 475 -9.36 -7.81 -23.03
CA VAL A 475 -10.23 -8.55 -22.11
C VAL A 475 -11.60 -8.72 -22.75
N VAL A 476 -12.13 -9.96 -22.72
CA VAL A 476 -13.50 -10.25 -23.16
C VAL A 476 -14.35 -10.61 -21.95
N GLU A 477 -15.12 -9.63 -21.49
CA GLU A 477 -16.26 -9.84 -20.61
C GLU A 477 -17.43 -10.44 -21.41
N THR A 478 -18.00 -11.54 -20.91
CA THR A 478 -19.20 -12.16 -21.49
C THR A 478 -20.29 -12.22 -20.44
N ARG A 479 -21.44 -11.59 -20.70
CA ARG A 479 -22.65 -11.75 -19.88
C ARG A 479 -23.39 -13.02 -20.30
N ILE A 480 -23.61 -13.93 -19.36
CA ILE A 480 -24.15 -15.28 -19.61
C ILE A 480 -25.28 -15.61 -18.63
N ASN A 481 -26.21 -16.47 -19.07
CA ASN A 481 -27.19 -17.11 -18.19
C ASN A 481 -26.60 -18.45 -17.70
N PRO A 482 -26.27 -18.61 -16.40
CA PRO A 482 -25.59 -19.81 -15.95
C PRO A 482 -26.41 -21.09 -16.02
N ALA A 483 -27.73 -21.02 -16.06
CA ALA A 483 -28.59 -22.20 -16.18
C ALA A 483 -28.45 -22.88 -17.55
N THR A 484 -28.17 -22.11 -18.61
CA THR A 484 -28.20 -22.57 -20.01
C THR A 484 -26.88 -22.45 -20.76
N HIS A 485 -25.97 -21.57 -20.34
CA HIS A 485 -24.70 -21.33 -21.03
C HIS A 485 -23.75 -22.53 -20.96
N ARG A 486 -23.03 -22.77 -22.05
CA ARG A 486 -22.14 -23.92 -22.25
C ARG A 486 -20.81 -23.47 -22.83
N ALA A 487 -19.73 -24.11 -22.39
CA ALA A 487 -18.37 -23.83 -22.83
C ALA A 487 -17.51 -25.11 -22.81
N GLY A 488 -16.22 -24.97 -23.16
CA GLY A 488 -15.28 -26.08 -23.27
C GLY A 488 -15.45 -26.90 -24.55
N SER A 489 -14.45 -27.71 -24.88
CA SER A 489 -14.45 -28.49 -26.14
C SER A 489 -15.54 -29.57 -26.20
N ARG A 490 -16.13 -29.95 -25.06
CA ARG A 490 -17.31 -30.84 -24.97
C ARG A 490 -18.65 -30.10 -24.87
N ASN A 491 -18.68 -28.76 -24.97
CA ASN A 491 -19.90 -27.94 -24.93
C ASN A 491 -20.77 -28.24 -23.69
N VAL A 492 -20.16 -28.23 -22.51
CA VAL A 492 -20.77 -28.63 -21.23
C VAL A 492 -21.30 -27.43 -20.45
N LEU A 493 -22.34 -27.66 -19.64
CA LEU A 493 -22.92 -26.64 -18.75
C LEU A 493 -22.00 -26.36 -17.56
N ILE A 494 -22.17 -25.19 -16.93
CA ILE A 494 -21.69 -24.92 -15.57
C ILE A 494 -22.21 -26.00 -14.62
N SER A 495 -21.33 -26.62 -13.84
CA SER A 495 -21.67 -27.62 -12.82
C SER A 495 -21.74 -27.03 -11.41
N GLY A 496 -21.08 -25.89 -11.18
CA GLY A 496 -21.01 -25.21 -9.90
C GLY A 496 -19.96 -24.10 -9.91
N TYR A 497 -19.78 -23.50 -8.74
CA TYR A 497 -18.85 -22.40 -8.51
C TYR A 497 -17.85 -22.82 -7.42
N VAL A 498 -16.57 -22.52 -7.60
CA VAL A 498 -15.59 -22.57 -6.49
C VAL A 498 -15.48 -21.16 -5.93
N SER A 499 -15.78 -20.98 -4.65
CA SER A 499 -15.58 -19.70 -3.98
C SER A 499 -14.14 -19.56 -3.47
N PRO A 500 -13.57 -18.33 -3.49
CA PRO A 500 -12.25 -18.09 -2.94
C PRO A 500 -12.22 -18.41 -1.43
N PRO A 501 -11.14 -19.02 -0.90
CA PRO A 501 -10.93 -19.15 0.54
C PRO A 501 -10.93 -17.76 1.20
N GLY A 502 -11.55 -17.64 2.38
CA GLY A 502 -11.62 -16.36 3.10
C GLY A 502 -12.64 -15.35 2.54
N ALA A 503 -13.56 -15.77 1.66
CA ALA A 503 -14.49 -14.88 0.95
C ALA A 503 -15.97 -15.29 1.01
#